data_AF-A0A2R6I665-F1
#
_entry.id   AF-A0A2R6I665-F1
#
_cell.length_a   1.000
_cell.length_b   1.000
_cell.length_c   1.000
_cell.angle_alpha   90.00
_cell.angle_beta   90.00
_cell.angle_gamma   90.00
#
_symmetry.space_group_name_H-M   'P 1'
#
loop_
_entity.id
_entity.type
_entity.pdbx_description
1 polymer ?
#
loop_
_entity_poly.entity_id
_entity_poly.type
_entity_poly.pdbx_seq_one_letter_code
_entity_poly.pdbx_strand_id
1 'polypeptide(L)'
;MGLLPRRAEPAERPNTAKVLDVSGEEASATFDALGSETARRIMAAVYEQPRTPVEIHEEVGTSLQNVHYHLDKLEEADLLKPAGVGYSEKGNEMTVYAPASEAVVLFAGEERERSRLERLVGRVLGLYFLLAIATVVFYYVRRWFLTEPARGDTSLSTEQTGAAVERVGDAAATGGAGLDPTVVFFLGGLVALCGVTLYWYLVEV
;
A
#
# COMPACT_ATOMS: atom_id res chain seq x y z
N MET A 1 12.61 -54.37 -27.88
CA MET A 1 11.78 -53.20 -27.53
C MET A 1 12.69 -52.15 -26.94
N GLY A 2 13.18 -51.24 -27.79
CA GLY A 2 14.15 -50.21 -27.42
C GLY A 2 13.50 -49.18 -26.51
N LEU A 3 14.08 -49.01 -25.33
CA LEU A 3 13.75 -47.91 -24.42
C LEU A 3 14.34 -46.65 -25.02
N LEU A 4 13.53 -45.88 -25.73
CA LEU A 4 13.88 -44.51 -26.07
C LEU A 4 13.94 -43.70 -24.76
N PRO A 5 15.02 -42.95 -24.49
CA PRO A 5 15.01 -41.96 -23.43
C PRO A 5 13.91 -40.95 -23.74
N ARG A 6 12.91 -40.87 -22.86
CA ARG A 6 11.89 -39.82 -22.93
C ARG A 6 12.63 -38.48 -22.92
N ARG A 7 12.41 -37.63 -23.93
CA ARG A 7 12.70 -36.20 -23.80
C ARG A 7 12.05 -35.74 -22.51
N ALA A 8 12.82 -35.08 -21.64
CA ALA A 8 12.25 -34.37 -20.50
C ALA A 8 11.13 -33.47 -21.04
N GLU A 9 9.91 -33.64 -20.53
CA GLU A 9 8.80 -32.76 -20.90
C GLU A 9 9.24 -31.32 -20.56
N PRO A 10 9.09 -30.36 -21.49
CA PRO A 10 9.45 -28.99 -21.22
C PRO A 10 8.67 -28.54 -19.99
N ALA A 11 9.38 -28.07 -18.97
CA ALA A 11 8.80 -27.54 -17.75
C ALA A 11 7.66 -26.57 -18.13
N GLU A 12 6.52 -26.80 -17.50
CA GLU A 12 5.25 -26.06 -17.56
C GLU A 12 5.43 -24.59 -17.97
N ARG A 13 4.73 -24.15 -19.04
CA ARG A 13 4.76 -22.75 -19.46
C ARG A 13 4.33 -21.87 -18.28
N PRO A 14 5.11 -20.84 -17.92
CA PRO A 14 4.86 -20.07 -16.71
C PRO A 14 3.58 -19.23 -16.80
N ASN A 15 2.50 -19.63 -16.12
CA ASN A 15 1.19 -18.94 -16.10
C ASN A 15 1.17 -17.61 -15.30
N THR A 16 2.32 -16.95 -15.08
CA THR A 16 2.39 -15.70 -14.30
C THR A 16 3.08 -14.61 -15.11
N ALA A 17 2.40 -13.45 -15.21
CA ALA A 17 2.97 -12.25 -15.79
C ALA A 17 3.89 -11.57 -14.76
N LYS A 18 5.13 -11.27 -15.15
CA LYS A 18 6.06 -10.53 -14.31
C LYS A 18 5.77 -9.03 -14.47
N VAL A 19 5.38 -8.40 -13.37
CA VAL A 19 5.07 -6.96 -13.31
C VAL A 19 6.27 -6.23 -12.75
N LEU A 20 6.91 -5.37 -13.55
CA LEU A 20 8.05 -4.57 -13.10
C LEU A 20 7.69 -3.09 -13.02
N ASP A 21 8.04 -2.46 -11.91
CA ASP A 21 8.00 -1.00 -11.77
C ASP A 21 9.20 -0.39 -12.49
N VAL A 22 8.97 0.62 -13.35
CA VAL A 22 10.01 1.25 -14.18
C VAL A 22 11.13 1.90 -13.36
N SER A 23 10.83 2.41 -12.17
CA SER A 23 11.86 2.96 -11.25
C SER A 23 12.51 1.90 -10.35
N GLY A 24 12.03 0.66 -10.39
CA GLY A 24 12.52 -0.42 -9.55
C GLY A 24 13.87 -1.00 -10.02
N GLU A 25 14.63 -1.54 -9.07
CA GLU A 25 15.92 -2.20 -9.34
C GLU A 25 15.79 -3.38 -10.31
N GLU A 26 14.69 -4.15 -10.21
CA GLU A 26 14.40 -5.28 -11.11
C GLU A 26 14.22 -4.84 -12.58
N ALA A 27 13.61 -3.67 -12.81
CA ALA A 27 13.45 -3.12 -14.15
C ALA A 27 14.79 -2.67 -14.73
N SER A 28 15.65 -2.06 -13.91
CA SER A 28 17.01 -1.72 -14.32
C SER A 28 17.78 -2.96 -14.77
N ALA A 29 17.76 -4.04 -13.98
CA ALA A 29 18.41 -5.29 -14.33
C ALA A 29 17.86 -5.89 -15.65
N THR A 30 16.54 -5.81 -15.84
CA THR A 30 15.88 -6.25 -17.08
C THR A 30 16.33 -5.42 -18.29
N PHE A 31 16.41 -4.09 -18.16
CA PHE A 31 16.89 -3.22 -19.23
C PHE A 31 18.36 -3.46 -19.55
N ASP A 32 19.20 -3.66 -18.53
CA ASP A 32 20.61 -3.97 -18.71
C ASP A 32 20.81 -5.29 -19.45
N ALA A 33 20.00 -6.31 -19.13
CA ALA A 33 20.02 -7.60 -19.81
C ALA A 33 19.54 -7.50 -21.27
N LEU A 34 18.39 -6.85 -21.51
CA LEU A 34 17.75 -6.75 -22.83
C LEU A 34 18.32 -5.64 -23.73
N GLY A 35 19.23 -4.80 -23.22
CA GLY A 35 19.88 -3.74 -24.00
C GLY A 35 20.66 -4.29 -25.21
N SER A 36 21.18 -5.51 -25.11
CA SER A 36 21.88 -6.19 -26.20
C SER A 36 20.91 -6.79 -27.23
N GLU A 37 21.21 -6.60 -28.52
CA GLU A 37 20.48 -7.26 -29.60
C GLU A 37 20.57 -8.79 -29.49
N THR A 38 21.75 -9.32 -29.16
CA THR A 38 21.97 -10.75 -28.98
C THR A 38 21.08 -11.31 -27.87
N ALA A 39 20.96 -10.59 -26.74
CA ALA A 39 20.10 -11.00 -25.64
C ALA A 39 18.63 -11.07 -26.06
N ARG A 40 18.14 -10.08 -26.83
CA ARG A 40 16.78 -10.10 -27.38
C ARG A 40 16.55 -11.27 -28.35
N ARG A 41 17.52 -11.59 -29.20
CA ARG A 41 17.44 -12.74 -30.13
C ARG A 41 17.45 -14.07 -29.40
N ILE A 42 18.30 -14.23 -28.38
CA ILE A 42 18.31 -15.41 -27.50
C ILE A 42 16.96 -15.55 -26.81
N MET A 43 16.44 -14.46 -26.25
CA MET A 43 15.14 -14.46 -25.58
C MET A 43 14.01 -14.91 -26.52
N ALA A 44 13.98 -14.39 -27.75
CA ALA A 44 13.00 -14.80 -28.76
C ALA A 44 13.10 -16.30 -29.10
N ALA A 45 14.31 -16.82 -29.31
CA ALA A 45 14.53 -18.23 -29.60
C ALA A 45 14.06 -19.16 -28.46
N VAL A 46 14.29 -18.76 -27.20
CA VAL A 46 13.89 -19.53 -26.02
C VAL A 46 12.39 -19.43 -25.72
N TYR A 47 11.74 -18.32 -26.07
CA TYR A 47 10.28 -18.17 -25.97
C TYR A 47 9.53 -19.07 -26.96
N GLU A 48 10.08 -19.32 -28.15
CA GLU A 48 9.48 -20.26 -29.09
C GLU A 48 9.54 -21.69 -28.56
N GLN A 49 10.71 -22.11 -28.10
CA GLN A 49 10.91 -23.41 -27.46
C GLN A 49 12.12 -23.39 -26.52
N PRO A 50 12.06 -24.11 -25.38
CA PRO A 50 13.22 -24.29 -24.51
C PRO A 50 14.38 -24.98 -25.25
N ARG A 51 15.59 -24.45 -25.09
CA ARG A 51 16.78 -24.87 -25.84
C ARG A 51 18.04 -24.90 -24.97
N THR A 52 19.03 -25.66 -25.40
CA THR A 52 20.38 -25.67 -24.82
C THR A 52 21.23 -24.51 -25.37
N PRO A 53 22.29 -24.08 -24.68
CA PRO A 53 23.22 -23.06 -25.18
C PRO A 53 23.83 -23.38 -26.56
N VAL A 54 24.00 -24.67 -26.88
CA VAL A 54 24.50 -25.12 -28.19
C VAL A 54 23.49 -24.81 -29.29
N GLU A 55 22.25 -25.26 -29.11
CA GLU A 55 21.17 -25.00 -30.07
C GLU A 55 20.90 -23.49 -30.25
N ILE A 56 21.02 -22.72 -29.16
CA ILE A 56 20.85 -21.26 -29.20
C ILE A 56 21.96 -20.59 -30.03
N HIS A 57 23.22 -21.01 -29.91
CA HIS A 57 24.30 -20.38 -30.67
C HIS A 57 24.20 -20.66 -32.17
N GLU A 58 23.69 -21.84 -32.54
CA GLU A 58 23.49 -22.23 -33.94
C GLU A 58 22.39 -21.39 -34.59
N GLU A 59 21.31 -21.12 -33.85
CA GLU A 59 20.18 -20.33 -34.31
C GLU A 59 20.47 -18.82 -34.33
N VAL A 60 21.11 -18.30 -33.27
CA VAL A 60 21.44 -16.88 -33.18
C VAL A 60 22.69 -16.54 -34.00
N GLY A 61 23.54 -17.52 -34.31
CA GLY A 61 24.74 -17.35 -35.13
C GLY A 61 25.86 -16.58 -34.41
N THR A 62 26.02 -16.79 -33.11
CA THR A 62 27.09 -16.17 -32.29
C THR A 62 27.95 -17.23 -31.63
N SER A 63 29.01 -16.84 -30.90
CA SER A 63 29.86 -17.80 -30.22
C SER A 63 29.15 -18.39 -29.00
N LEU A 64 29.43 -19.67 -28.68
CA LEU A 64 28.89 -20.34 -27.49
C LEU A 64 29.20 -19.57 -26.20
N GLN A 65 30.38 -18.96 -26.09
CA GLN A 65 30.74 -18.11 -24.94
C GLN A 65 29.87 -16.87 -24.84
N ASN A 66 29.55 -16.23 -25.97
CA ASN A 66 28.68 -15.05 -25.97
C ASN A 66 27.23 -15.42 -25.62
N VAL A 67 26.77 -16.60 -26.04
CA VAL A 67 25.50 -17.16 -25.59
C VAL A 67 25.51 -17.38 -24.08
N HIS A 68 26.54 -18.02 -23.52
CA HIS A 68 26.63 -18.22 -22.06
C HIS A 68 26.59 -16.90 -21.30
N TYR A 69 27.39 -15.91 -21.71
CA TYR A 69 27.39 -14.59 -21.08
C TYR A 69 25.99 -13.95 -21.06
N HIS A 70 25.26 -14.02 -22.18
CA HIS A 70 23.92 -13.46 -22.26
C HIS A 70 22.86 -14.30 -21.54
N LEU A 71 23.00 -15.61 -21.49
CA LEU A 71 22.12 -16.49 -20.72
C LEU A 71 22.24 -16.21 -19.22
N ASP A 72 23.48 -16.11 -18.71
CA ASP A 72 23.73 -15.78 -17.30
C ASP A 72 23.11 -14.42 -16.96
N LYS A 73 23.30 -13.42 -17.82
CA LYS A 73 22.72 -12.08 -17.63
C LYS A 73 21.18 -12.06 -17.67
N LEU A 74 20.57 -12.90 -18.50
CA LEU A 74 19.10 -13.04 -18.59
C LEU A 74 18.54 -13.85 -17.41
N GLU A 75 19.29 -14.81 -16.89
CA GLU A 75 18.96 -15.58 -15.69
C GLU A 75 19.04 -14.70 -14.44
N GLU A 76 20.07 -13.87 -14.30
CA GLU A 76 20.21 -12.88 -13.22
C GLU A 76 19.06 -11.87 -13.18
N ALA A 77 18.54 -11.47 -14.36
CA ALA A 77 17.35 -10.63 -14.48
C ALA A 77 16.02 -11.40 -14.28
N ASP A 78 16.08 -12.71 -14.00
CA ASP A 78 14.94 -13.61 -13.84
C ASP A 78 13.98 -13.51 -15.05
N LEU A 79 14.59 -13.50 -16.25
CA LEU A 79 13.90 -13.59 -17.54
C LEU A 79 13.94 -15.03 -18.06
N LEU A 80 15.00 -15.76 -17.76
CA LEU A 80 15.22 -17.16 -18.09
C LEU A 80 15.50 -17.98 -16.84
N LYS A 81 15.20 -19.28 -16.89
CA LYS A 81 15.53 -20.23 -15.83
C LYS A 81 16.01 -21.58 -16.38
N PRO A 82 16.89 -22.28 -15.66
CA PRO A 82 17.16 -23.69 -15.89
C PRO A 82 15.87 -24.52 -15.79
N ALA A 83 15.53 -25.24 -16.86
CA ALA A 83 14.28 -25.99 -16.99
C ALA A 83 14.47 -27.50 -17.18
N GLY A 84 15.73 -27.96 -17.21
CA GLY A 84 16.04 -29.38 -17.33
C GLY A 84 17.43 -29.64 -17.89
N VAL A 85 17.66 -30.89 -18.29
CA VAL A 85 18.90 -31.35 -18.91
C VAL A 85 18.60 -31.80 -20.34
N GLY A 86 19.35 -31.27 -21.28
CA GLY A 86 19.39 -31.65 -22.69
C GLY A 86 20.74 -32.30 -23.01
N TYR A 87 20.86 -32.83 -24.23
CA TYR A 87 22.08 -33.49 -24.67
C TYR A 87 22.64 -32.77 -25.89
N SER A 88 23.94 -32.45 -25.85
CA SER A 88 24.65 -31.99 -27.06
C SER A 88 24.73 -33.11 -28.10
N GLU A 89 25.06 -32.76 -29.36
CA GLU A 89 25.36 -33.73 -30.41
C GLU A 89 26.47 -34.73 -30.03
N LYS A 90 27.35 -34.33 -29.11
CA LYS A 90 28.44 -35.15 -28.57
C LYS A 90 28.00 -36.03 -27.39
N GLY A 91 26.73 -36.01 -27.01
CA GLY A 91 26.16 -36.81 -25.93
C GLY A 91 26.42 -36.26 -24.51
N ASN A 92 27.03 -35.08 -24.38
CA ASN A 92 27.22 -34.45 -23.07
C ASN A 92 25.92 -33.79 -22.58
N GLU A 93 25.63 -33.97 -21.30
CA GLU A 93 24.52 -33.30 -20.60
C GLU A 93 24.76 -31.79 -20.52
N MET A 94 23.73 -31.01 -20.85
CA MET A 94 23.74 -29.55 -20.81
C MET A 94 22.42 -29.03 -20.27
N THR A 95 22.45 -27.93 -19.52
CA THR A 95 21.22 -27.29 -19.03
C THR A 95 20.37 -26.77 -20.20
N VAL A 96 19.07 -27.05 -20.16
CA VAL A 96 18.06 -26.45 -21.03
C VAL A 96 17.49 -25.22 -20.34
N TYR A 97 17.42 -24.11 -21.05
CA TYR A 97 16.85 -22.86 -20.56
C TYR A 97 15.43 -22.67 -21.09
N ALA A 98 14.54 -22.16 -20.25
CA ALA A 98 13.17 -21.79 -20.60
C ALA A 98 12.81 -20.40 -20.08
N PRO A 99 11.75 -19.77 -20.61
CA PRO A 99 11.23 -18.50 -20.08
C PRO A 99 10.84 -18.63 -18.60
N ALA A 100 11.21 -17.63 -17.80
CA ALA A 100 10.82 -17.56 -16.39
C ALA A 100 9.34 -17.16 -16.23
N SER A 101 8.83 -16.31 -17.13
CA SER A 101 7.46 -15.78 -17.18
C SER A 101 6.89 -15.81 -18.61
N GLU A 102 5.56 -15.77 -18.76
CA GLU A 102 4.89 -15.74 -20.08
C GLU A 102 4.95 -14.35 -20.71
N ALA A 103 4.84 -13.31 -19.88
CA ALA A 103 4.89 -11.93 -20.30
C ALA A 103 5.58 -11.08 -19.25
N VAL A 104 6.38 -10.13 -19.72
CA VAL A 104 7.04 -9.10 -18.91
C VAL A 104 6.30 -7.78 -19.17
N VAL A 105 5.58 -7.28 -18.17
CA VAL A 105 4.77 -6.06 -18.27
C VAL A 105 5.39 -4.97 -17.41
N LEU A 106 5.74 -3.83 -18.03
CA LEU A 106 6.24 -2.66 -17.32
C LEU A 106 5.08 -1.78 -16.85
N PHE A 107 5.07 -1.45 -15.56
CA PHE A 107 4.17 -0.48 -14.96
C PHE A 107 4.95 0.75 -14.56
N ALA A 108 4.62 1.89 -15.17
CA ALA A 108 5.13 3.19 -14.73
C ALA A 108 4.09 3.80 -13.77
N GLY A 109 4.09 3.34 -12.52
CA GLY A 109 3.30 3.95 -11.46
C GLY A 109 4.13 5.01 -10.75
N GLU A 110 3.59 6.19 -10.51
CA GLU A 110 4.27 7.10 -9.58
C GLU A 110 4.25 6.45 -8.20
N GLU A 111 5.41 6.14 -7.60
CA GLU A 111 5.60 5.63 -6.22
C GLU A 111 4.96 6.52 -5.11
N ARG A 112 4.16 7.52 -5.49
CA ARG A 112 3.51 8.49 -4.61
C ARG A 112 2.31 7.95 -3.83
N GLU A 113 1.85 6.72 -4.04
CA GLU A 113 0.59 6.27 -3.41
C GLU A 113 0.77 5.88 -1.92
N ARG A 114 1.83 5.15 -1.56
CA ARG A 114 2.05 4.72 -0.17
C ARG A 114 2.41 5.88 0.75
N SER A 115 3.36 6.73 0.34
CA SER A 115 3.79 7.86 1.16
C SER A 115 2.75 8.98 1.24
N ARG A 116 1.80 9.07 0.30
CA ARG A 116 0.69 10.04 0.37
C ARG A 116 -0.36 9.55 1.36
N LEU A 117 -0.66 8.26 1.38
CA LEU A 117 -1.61 7.67 2.34
C LEU A 117 -1.13 7.83 3.78
N GLU A 118 0.14 7.51 4.08
CA GLU A 118 0.71 7.69 5.43
C GLU A 118 0.68 9.16 5.89
N ARG A 119 0.96 10.11 4.98
CA ARG A 119 0.88 11.55 5.28
C ARG A 119 -0.54 12.03 5.52
N LEU A 120 -1.51 11.54 4.75
CA LEU A 120 -2.92 11.88 4.93
C LEU A 120 -3.45 11.32 6.25
N VAL A 121 -3.14 10.05 6.55
CA VAL A 121 -3.54 9.37 7.78
C VAL A 121 -2.91 10.04 9.01
N GLY A 122 -1.60 10.34 8.97
CA GLY A 122 -0.92 11.04 10.06
C GLY A 122 -1.48 12.44 10.34
N ARG A 123 -1.88 13.18 9.30
CA ARG A 123 -2.48 14.51 9.45
C ARG A 123 -3.88 14.46 10.06
N VAL A 124 -4.71 13.49 9.64
CA VAL A 124 -6.06 13.29 10.19
C VAL A 124 -6.00 12.84 11.65
N LEU A 125 -5.12 11.88 11.97
CA LEU A 125 -4.89 11.42 13.34
C LEU A 125 -4.35 12.54 14.24
N GLY A 126 -3.41 13.36 13.75
CA GLY A 126 -2.88 14.51 14.48
C GLY A 126 -3.95 15.55 14.82
N LEU A 127 -4.83 15.87 13.85
CA LEU A 127 -5.95 16.78 14.09
C LEU A 127 -6.95 16.21 15.10
N TYR A 128 -7.25 14.92 15.02
CA TYR A 128 -8.12 14.23 15.97
C TYR A 128 -7.55 14.25 17.39
N PHE A 129 -6.25 14.02 17.54
CA PHE A 129 -5.57 14.04 18.83
C PHE A 129 -5.59 15.44 19.47
N LEU A 130 -5.39 16.49 18.67
CA LEU A 130 -5.48 17.88 19.14
C LEU A 130 -6.90 18.22 19.61
N LEU A 131 -7.91 17.81 18.85
CA LEU A 131 -9.32 18.00 19.22
C LEU A 131 -9.67 17.25 20.52
N ALA A 132 -9.18 16.02 20.68
CA ALA A 132 -9.37 15.23 21.90
C ALA A 132 -8.74 15.92 23.13
N ILE A 133 -7.51 16.42 23.01
CA ILE A 133 -6.84 17.17 24.09
C ILE A 133 -7.61 18.45 24.42
N ALA A 134 -8.01 19.23 23.41
CA ALA A 134 -8.77 20.46 23.61
C ALA A 134 -10.08 20.20 24.38
N THR A 135 -10.76 19.09 24.05
CA THR A 135 -11.98 18.64 24.73
C THR A 135 -11.73 18.27 26.19
N VAL A 136 -10.67 17.51 26.48
CA VAL A 136 -10.30 17.12 27.85
C VAL A 136 -9.90 18.34 28.68
N VAL A 137 -9.07 19.24 28.13
CA VAL A 137 -8.67 20.48 28.80
C VAL A 137 -9.89 21.35 29.10
N PHE A 138 -10.79 21.51 28.13
CA PHE A 138 -12.04 22.26 28.33
C PHE A 138 -12.91 21.66 29.45
N TYR A 139 -13.03 20.32 29.51
CA TYR A 139 -13.73 19.63 30.59
C TYR A 139 -13.10 19.91 31.97
N TYR A 140 -11.77 19.81 32.09
CA TYR A 140 -11.06 20.05 33.35
C TYR A 140 -11.11 21.52 33.78
N VAL A 141 -10.97 22.46 32.83
CA VAL A 141 -11.07 23.91 33.09
C VAL A 141 -12.49 24.25 33.56
N ARG A 142 -13.54 23.74 32.91
CA ARG A 142 -14.93 23.92 33.36
C ARG A 142 -15.12 23.34 34.77
N ARG A 143 -14.62 22.13 35.04
CA ARG A 143 -14.71 21.53 36.37
C ARG A 143 -14.00 22.37 37.44
N TRP A 144 -12.85 22.94 37.11
CA TRP A 144 -12.05 23.72 38.07
C TRP A 144 -12.59 25.14 38.31
N PHE A 145 -13.15 25.79 37.29
CA PHE A 145 -13.66 27.17 37.38
C PHE A 145 -15.17 27.30 37.62
N LEU A 146 -16.01 26.35 37.18
CA LEU A 146 -17.48 26.46 37.22
C LEU A 146 -18.15 25.52 38.24
N THR A 147 -17.38 24.75 39.02
CA THR A 147 -17.92 24.01 40.18
C THR A 147 -17.80 24.90 41.41
N GLU A 148 -18.72 25.85 41.57
CA GLU A 148 -19.00 26.36 42.91
C GLU A 148 -19.39 25.14 43.78
N PRO A 149 -18.84 25.00 45.00
CA PRO A 149 -19.26 23.93 45.87
C PRO A 149 -20.76 24.13 46.10
N ALA A 150 -21.57 23.18 45.62
CA ALA A 150 -22.93 23.05 46.09
C ALA A 150 -22.85 22.89 47.62
N ARG A 151 -22.95 24.00 48.34
CA ARG A 151 -23.29 24.03 49.76
C ARG A 151 -24.74 23.56 49.81
N GLY A 152 -24.89 22.24 49.83
CA GLY A 152 -26.15 21.57 50.09
C GLY A 152 -26.59 21.90 51.51
N ASP A 153 -27.78 22.48 51.61
CA ASP A 153 -28.49 22.80 52.84
C ASP A 153 -28.69 21.57 53.75
N THR A 154 -28.68 21.79 55.07
CA THR A 154 -29.80 21.46 55.99
C THR A 154 -29.34 21.50 57.45
N SER A 155 -29.83 22.48 58.23
CA SER A 155 -30.74 22.26 59.38
C SER A 155 -30.75 23.43 60.39
N LEU A 156 -31.97 23.72 60.86
CA LEU A 156 -32.36 24.39 62.12
C LEU A 156 -32.64 25.92 62.10
N SER A 157 -33.95 26.20 61.99
CA SER A 157 -34.76 26.96 62.98
C SER A 157 -34.74 28.49 63.00
N THR A 158 -35.94 29.04 62.70
CA THR A 158 -36.66 30.07 63.47
C THR A 158 -36.45 31.56 63.11
N GLU A 159 -37.63 32.20 62.91
CA GLU A 159 -37.98 33.64 62.94
C GLU A 159 -37.66 34.51 61.71
N GLN A 160 -38.68 34.85 60.91
CA GLN A 160 -39.55 36.04 61.01
C GLN A 160 -38.86 37.37 60.60
N THR A 161 -39.31 37.91 59.47
CA THR A 161 -39.74 39.32 59.23
C THR A 161 -39.01 40.02 58.08
N GLY A 162 -39.78 40.53 57.12
CA GLY A 162 -39.40 41.68 56.30
C GLY A 162 -39.32 41.41 54.79
N ALA A 163 -40.34 41.88 54.08
CA ALA A 163 -40.50 41.76 52.64
C ALA A 163 -39.50 42.58 51.80
N ALA A 164 -39.41 42.14 50.54
CA ALA A 164 -38.99 42.85 49.32
C ALA A 164 -37.49 43.08 49.09
N VAL A 165 -36.92 42.35 48.13
CA VAL A 165 -36.58 42.90 46.80
C VAL A 165 -36.54 41.74 45.81
N GLU A 166 -37.46 41.81 44.85
CA GLU A 166 -37.53 41.03 43.64
C GLU A 166 -36.25 41.23 42.80
N ARG A 167 -35.53 40.15 42.48
CA ARG A 167 -34.71 40.11 41.27
C ARG A 167 -35.16 38.93 40.44
N VAL A 168 -36.05 39.25 39.51
CA VAL A 168 -36.31 38.52 38.27
C VAL A 168 -34.97 38.14 37.63
N GLY A 169 -34.83 36.87 37.32
CA GLY A 169 -33.63 36.32 36.70
C GLY A 169 -33.46 34.82 36.82
N ASP A 170 -34.43 34.09 37.38
CA ASP A 170 -34.46 32.63 37.29
C ASP A 170 -34.99 32.20 35.91
N ALA A 171 -34.14 32.40 34.90
CA ALA A 171 -34.31 31.85 33.55
C ALA A 171 -33.33 30.68 33.34
N ALA A 172 -33.05 29.93 34.41
CA ALA A 172 -32.17 28.77 34.40
C ALA A 172 -32.95 27.45 34.43
N ALA A 173 -34.17 27.40 33.88
CA ALA A 173 -34.84 26.13 33.59
C ALA A 173 -36.04 26.33 32.66
N THR A 174 -35.82 26.36 31.34
CA THR A 174 -36.86 25.96 30.40
C THR A 174 -36.36 24.80 29.56
N GLY A 175 -36.64 23.60 30.08
CA GLY A 175 -36.62 22.39 29.28
C GLY A 175 -37.60 22.52 28.12
N GLY A 176 -37.07 22.40 26.91
CA GLY A 176 -37.84 22.07 25.72
C GLY A 176 -37.11 20.93 25.02
N ALA A 177 -37.35 19.68 25.44
CA ALA A 177 -36.87 18.45 24.78
C ALA A 177 -35.42 18.50 24.20
N GLY A 178 -34.53 19.25 24.84
CA GLY A 178 -33.39 19.86 24.18
C GLY A 178 -32.11 19.18 24.60
N LEU A 179 -31.39 18.62 23.62
CA LEU A 179 -30.10 17.97 23.78
C LEU A 179 -29.16 18.80 24.66
N ASP A 180 -28.42 18.11 25.55
CA ASP A 180 -27.40 18.69 26.41
C ASP A 180 -26.50 19.63 25.58
N PRO A 181 -26.28 20.88 26.00
CA PRO A 181 -25.43 21.84 25.27
C PRO A 181 -24.05 21.27 24.92
N THR A 182 -23.54 20.37 25.75
CA THR A 182 -22.28 19.66 25.52
C THR A 182 -22.38 18.66 24.37
N VAL A 183 -23.52 17.97 24.26
CA VAL A 183 -23.82 17.06 23.14
C VAL A 183 -24.02 17.85 21.85
N VAL A 184 -24.69 19.00 21.89
CA VAL A 184 -24.89 19.87 20.72
C VAL A 184 -23.57 20.42 20.19
N PHE A 185 -22.65 20.83 21.07
CA PHE A 185 -21.32 21.29 20.68
C PHE A 185 -20.48 20.15 20.07
N PHE A 186 -20.51 18.97 20.67
CA PHE A 186 -19.81 17.79 20.15
C PHE A 186 -20.36 17.36 18.79
N LEU A 187 -21.68 17.29 18.64
CA LEU A 187 -22.34 16.92 17.39
C LEU A 187 -22.10 17.97 16.29
N GLY A 188 -22.11 19.26 16.65
CA GLY A 188 -21.80 20.36 15.74
C GLY A 188 -20.35 20.31 15.26
N GLY A 189 -19.41 20.03 16.16
CA GLY A 189 -18.00 19.79 15.81
C GLY A 189 -17.82 18.59 14.88
N LEU A 190 -18.52 17.48 15.15
CA LEU A 190 -18.52 16.28 14.31
C LEU A 190 -19.01 16.58 12.89
N VAL A 191 -20.13 17.30 12.76
CA VAL A 191 -20.72 17.65 11.45
C VAL A 191 -19.82 18.61 10.67
N ALA A 192 -19.24 19.63 11.33
CA ALA A 192 -18.30 20.54 10.69
C ALA A 192 -17.06 19.80 10.17
N LEU A 193 -16.54 18.84 10.94
CA LEU A 193 -15.38 18.04 10.59
C LEU A 193 -15.69 17.08 9.44
N CYS A 194 -16.84 16.39 9.46
CA CYS A 194 -17.31 15.59 8.33
C CYS A 194 -17.47 16.44 7.06
N GLY A 195 -18.01 17.65 7.17
CA GLY A 195 -18.20 18.56 6.03
C GLY A 195 -16.88 19.03 5.40
N VAL A 196 -15.89 19.40 6.22
CA VAL A 196 -14.55 19.78 5.71
C VAL A 196 -13.85 18.58 5.07
N THR A 197 -13.95 17.40 5.68
CA THR A 197 -13.36 16.17 5.13
C THR A 197 -14.00 15.79 3.79
N LEU A 198 -15.32 15.92 3.68
CA LEU A 198 -16.07 15.66 2.45
C LEU A 198 -15.78 16.70 1.36
N TYR A 199 -15.66 17.98 1.72
CA TYR A 199 -15.29 19.03 0.79
C TYR A 199 -13.89 18.80 0.20
N TRP A 200 -12.91 18.47 1.04
CA TRP A 200 -11.57 18.12 0.57
C TRP A 200 -11.59 16.86 -0.32
N TYR A 201 -12.37 15.84 0.02
CA TYR A 201 -12.53 14.64 -0.81
C TYR A 201 -13.14 14.94 -2.19
N LEU A 202 -14.08 15.88 -2.27
CA LEU A 202 -14.74 16.25 -3.54
C LEU A 202 -13.93 17.24 -4.40
N VAL A 203 -12.98 17.96 -3.81
CA VAL A 203 -12.14 18.95 -4.51
C VAL A 203 -10.84 18.34 -5.03
N GLU A 204 -10.31 17.30 -4.38
CA GLU A 204 -9.07 16.61 -4.79
C GLU A 204 -9.28 15.38 -5.68
N VAL A 205 -10.52 14.99 -5.99
CA VAL A 205 -10.90 13.94 -6.96
C VAL A 205 -11.40 14.59 -8.24
#